data_AF-A0A814TXP2-F1
#
_entry.id   AF-A0A814TXP2-F1
#
_cell.length_a   1.000
_cell.length_b   1.000
_cell.length_c   1.000
_cell.angle_alpha   90.00
_cell.angle_beta   90.00
_cell.angle_gamma   90.00
#
_symmetry.space_group_name_H-M   'P 1'
#
loop_
_entity.id
_entity.type
_entity.pdbx_description
1 polymer ?
#
loop_
_entity_poly.entity_id
_entity_poly.type
_entity_poly.pdbx_seq_one_letter_code
_entity_poly.pdbx_strand_id
1 'polypeptide(L)'
;MNLECLANEILPDLFEYFKIEDLFHTFYNVNYRFNILLLKYFHSYHLDLQSVSKSNLHVICTKYLPLIRYQIISLRFSDDDDTPVQSKYIPIYFPSFLQLSHLRALSFYCINSSNLMERLIIEWHQLPCLTTLSIINCNFTMKIDFHTIINSIWSLNHLVYCYLDGIYGTSTSFIAPDVTSLSIQYLFYQRGSMDWDVLPKLMKNTPYLRSLNTNIIDYSEPGKELSSYTTFTLTRLNVYMRVTTNTLSFWKYLPNLS
;
A
#
# COMPACT_ATOMS: atom_id res chain seq x y z
N MET A 1 -24.81 17.44 -31.33
CA MET A 1 -25.76 16.67 -30.49
C MET A 1 -25.95 17.45 -29.20
N ASN A 2 -27.19 17.69 -28.77
CA ASN A 2 -27.45 18.53 -27.60
C ASN A 2 -27.50 17.66 -26.33
N LEU A 3 -26.35 17.43 -25.70
CA LEU A 3 -26.21 16.60 -24.48
C LEU A 3 -27.16 17.04 -23.37
N GLU A 4 -27.48 18.34 -23.30
CA GLU A 4 -28.41 18.91 -22.33
C GLU A 4 -29.86 18.40 -22.48
N CYS A 5 -30.22 17.84 -23.63
CA CYS A 5 -31.55 17.28 -23.87
C CYS A 5 -31.68 15.82 -23.41
N LEU A 6 -30.57 15.15 -23.03
CA LEU A 6 -30.64 13.80 -22.47
C LEU A 6 -31.38 13.80 -21.14
N ALA A 7 -32.01 12.69 -20.78
CA ALA A 7 -32.67 12.51 -19.49
C ALA A 7 -31.65 12.34 -18.35
N ASN A 8 -32.05 12.61 -17.09
CA ASN A 8 -31.14 12.53 -15.93
C ASN A 8 -30.66 11.11 -15.66
N GLU A 9 -31.45 10.13 -16.07
CA GLU A 9 -31.24 8.70 -15.86
C GLU A 9 -30.18 8.16 -16.82
N ILE A 10 -30.05 8.74 -18.02
CA ILE A 10 -29.12 8.28 -19.06
C ILE A 10 -27.70 8.80 -18.82
N LEU A 11 -27.57 9.99 -18.22
CA LEU A 11 -26.26 10.64 -18.04
C LEU A 11 -25.31 9.86 -17.11
N PRO A 12 -25.75 9.31 -15.96
CA PRO A 12 -24.93 8.41 -15.15
C PRO A 12 -24.45 7.18 -15.90
N ASP A 13 -25.29 6.57 -16.75
CA ASP A 13 -24.88 5.42 -17.58
C ASP A 13 -23.76 5.82 -18.54
N LEU A 14 -23.78 7.04 -19.06
CA LEU A 14 -22.68 7.57 -19.87
C LEU A 14 -21.42 7.79 -19.04
N PHE A 15 -21.54 8.20 -17.77
CA PHE A 15 -20.39 8.48 -16.92
C PHE A 15 -19.52 7.24 -16.67
N GLU A 16 -20.10 6.04 -16.70
CA GLU A 16 -19.37 4.77 -16.54
C GLU A 16 -18.31 4.54 -17.63
N TYR A 17 -18.45 5.18 -18.78
CA TYR A 17 -17.51 5.07 -19.91
C TYR A 17 -16.35 6.07 -19.85
N PHE A 18 -16.36 7.01 -18.90
CA PHE A 18 -15.31 8.03 -18.76
C PHE A 18 -14.38 7.71 -17.60
N LYS A 19 -13.12 8.12 -17.73
CA LYS A 19 -12.24 8.19 -16.56
C LYS A 19 -12.67 9.34 -15.67
N ILE A 20 -12.28 9.29 -14.40
CA ILE A 20 -12.68 10.30 -13.43
C ILE A 20 -12.21 11.71 -13.81
N GLU A 21 -10.99 11.84 -14.33
CA GLU A 21 -10.47 13.11 -14.83
C GLU A 21 -11.32 13.66 -15.98
N ASP A 22 -11.76 12.80 -16.89
CA ASP A 22 -12.55 13.17 -18.06
C ASP A 22 -13.96 13.60 -17.63
N LEU A 23 -14.52 12.97 -16.60
CA LEU A 23 -15.80 13.37 -16.02
C LEU A 23 -15.75 14.80 -15.50
N PHE A 24 -14.70 15.12 -14.73
CA PHE A 24 -14.52 16.48 -14.23
C PHE A 24 -14.26 17.47 -15.35
N HIS A 25 -13.37 17.16 -16.29
CA HIS A 25 -13.05 18.07 -17.40
C HIS A 25 -14.23 18.33 -18.32
N THR A 26 -15.06 17.31 -18.57
CA THR A 26 -16.13 17.38 -19.57
C THR A 26 -17.43 17.91 -18.99
N PHE A 27 -17.79 17.54 -17.75
CA PHE A 27 -19.13 17.79 -17.21
C PHE A 27 -19.15 18.75 -16.02
N TYR A 28 -18.02 18.94 -15.31
CA TYR A 28 -18.00 19.83 -14.16
C TYR A 28 -18.01 21.31 -14.59
N ASN A 29 -18.85 22.10 -13.93
CA ASN A 29 -19.07 23.52 -14.17
C ASN A 29 -19.60 23.86 -15.58
N VAL A 30 -20.13 22.88 -16.32
CA VAL A 30 -20.85 23.14 -17.57
C VAL A 30 -22.19 23.81 -17.28
N ASN A 31 -23.00 23.20 -16.41
CA ASN A 31 -24.21 23.79 -15.86
C ASN A 31 -24.57 23.14 -14.51
N TYR A 32 -25.52 23.74 -13.79
CA TYR A 32 -25.94 23.28 -12.46
C TYR A 32 -26.44 21.83 -12.45
N ARG A 33 -27.13 21.42 -13.52
CA ARG A 33 -27.69 20.07 -13.65
C ARG A 33 -26.57 19.02 -13.71
N PHE A 34 -25.55 19.21 -14.55
CA PHE A 34 -24.42 18.28 -14.63
C PHE A 34 -23.64 18.21 -13.31
N ASN A 35 -23.45 19.34 -12.61
CA ASN A 35 -22.80 19.35 -11.31
C ASN A 35 -23.53 18.47 -10.29
N ILE A 36 -24.86 18.57 -10.21
CA ILE A 36 -25.66 17.71 -9.31
C ILE A 36 -25.52 16.24 -9.69
N LEU A 37 -25.59 15.92 -10.99
CA LEU A 37 -25.51 14.54 -11.46
C LEU A 37 -24.14 13.93 -11.16
N LEU A 38 -23.06 14.68 -11.40
CA LEU A 38 -21.70 14.25 -11.01
C LEU A 38 -21.59 14.01 -9.51
N LEU A 39 -22.12 14.91 -8.68
CA LEU A 39 -22.08 14.74 -7.22
C LEU A 39 -22.85 13.49 -6.79
N LYS A 40 -24.05 13.28 -7.33
CA LYS A 40 -24.85 12.07 -7.05
C LYS A 40 -24.13 10.82 -7.50
N TYR A 41 -23.54 10.84 -8.69
CA TYR A 41 -22.73 9.75 -9.22
C TYR A 41 -21.57 9.44 -8.28
N PHE A 42 -20.75 10.43 -7.93
CA PHE A 42 -19.64 10.18 -7.01
C PHE A 42 -20.11 9.69 -5.64
N HIS A 43 -21.21 10.18 -5.08
CA HIS A 43 -21.73 9.63 -3.81
C HIS A 43 -22.04 8.13 -3.84
N SER A 44 -22.36 7.57 -5.01
CA SER A 44 -22.67 6.15 -5.18
C SER A 44 -21.48 5.31 -5.64
N TYR A 45 -20.38 5.94 -6.09
CA TYR A 45 -19.24 5.25 -6.70
C TYR A 45 -17.95 5.49 -5.92
N HIS A 46 -17.17 4.42 -5.77
CA HIS A 46 -15.84 4.50 -5.18
C HIS A 46 -14.80 4.88 -6.22
N LEU A 47 -13.85 5.72 -5.81
CA LEU A 47 -12.86 6.33 -6.69
C LEU A 47 -11.50 5.70 -6.49
N ASP A 48 -10.96 5.14 -7.57
CA ASP A 48 -9.58 4.70 -7.67
C ASP A 48 -8.75 5.77 -8.38
N LEU A 49 -7.81 6.38 -7.65
CA LEU A 49 -6.91 7.40 -8.19
C LEU A 49 -5.49 6.88 -8.45
N GLN A 50 -5.26 5.56 -8.41
CA GLN A 50 -3.91 4.99 -8.58
C GLN A 50 -3.31 5.21 -9.98
N SER A 51 -4.14 5.33 -11.01
CA SER A 51 -3.73 5.49 -12.41
C SER A 51 -3.83 6.92 -12.93
N VAL A 52 -4.20 7.88 -12.08
CA VAL A 52 -4.41 9.27 -12.50
C VAL A 52 -3.06 9.96 -12.70
N SER A 53 -2.90 10.65 -13.83
CA SER A 53 -1.67 11.41 -14.11
C SER A 53 -1.44 12.50 -13.07
N LYS A 54 -0.18 12.91 -12.85
CA LYS A 54 0.14 13.94 -11.86
C LYS A 54 -0.60 15.27 -12.08
N SER A 55 -0.74 15.71 -13.34
CA SER A 55 -1.47 16.95 -13.66
C SER A 55 -2.93 16.84 -13.28
N ASN A 56 -3.57 15.70 -13.60
CA ASN A 56 -4.97 15.47 -13.32
C ASN A 56 -5.19 15.30 -11.82
N LEU A 57 -4.29 14.60 -11.12
CA LEU A 57 -4.35 14.48 -9.67
C LEU A 57 -4.24 15.85 -9.00
N HIS A 58 -3.36 16.73 -9.46
CA HIS A 58 -3.26 18.10 -8.95
C HIS A 58 -4.59 18.85 -9.14
N VAL A 59 -5.20 18.79 -10.32
CA VAL A 59 -6.49 19.43 -10.59
C VAL A 59 -7.59 18.85 -9.70
N ILE A 60 -7.67 17.53 -9.57
CA ILE A 60 -8.65 16.85 -8.72
C ILE A 60 -8.47 17.27 -7.25
N CYS A 61 -7.24 17.22 -6.75
CA CYS A 61 -6.94 17.56 -5.37
C CYS A 61 -7.23 19.03 -5.04
N THR A 62 -6.92 19.94 -5.96
CA THR A 62 -7.09 21.39 -5.73
C THR A 62 -8.53 21.87 -5.92
N LYS A 63 -9.28 21.29 -6.86
CA LYS A 63 -10.63 21.76 -7.21
C LYS A 63 -11.75 20.90 -6.66
N TYR A 64 -11.57 19.59 -6.60
CA TYR A 64 -12.68 18.64 -6.42
C TYR A 64 -12.59 17.82 -5.15
N LEU A 65 -11.43 17.74 -4.50
CA LEU A 65 -11.22 16.93 -3.30
C LEU A 65 -12.26 17.13 -2.20
N PRO A 66 -12.72 18.36 -1.86
CA PRO A 66 -13.76 18.54 -0.84
C PRO A 66 -15.07 17.81 -1.17
N LEU A 67 -15.36 17.58 -2.46
CA LEU A 67 -16.58 16.94 -2.94
C LEU A 67 -16.47 15.41 -2.92
N ILE A 68 -15.26 14.86 -3.10
CA ILE A 68 -15.05 13.42 -3.36
C ILE A 68 -14.19 12.69 -2.32
N ARG A 69 -13.65 13.38 -1.32
CA ARG A 69 -12.67 12.79 -0.38
C ARG A 69 -13.16 11.52 0.34
N TYR A 70 -14.47 11.41 0.60
CA TYR A 70 -15.05 10.25 1.26
C TYR A 70 -15.25 9.05 0.31
N GLN A 71 -15.06 9.24 -0.98
CA GLN A 71 -15.28 8.22 -1.98
C GLN A 71 -13.97 7.62 -2.50
N ILE A 72 -12.84 8.27 -2.19
CA ILE A 72 -11.50 7.78 -2.54
C ILE A 72 -11.23 6.48 -1.78
N ILE A 73 -11.12 5.38 -2.53
CA ILE A 73 -10.77 4.06 -2.00
C ILE A 73 -9.31 3.71 -2.24
N SER A 74 -8.64 4.36 -3.19
CA SER A 74 -7.24 4.11 -3.43
C SER A 74 -6.47 5.31 -3.94
N LEU A 75 -5.24 5.43 -3.44
CA LEU A 75 -4.31 6.49 -3.77
C LEU A 75 -2.93 5.90 -4.08
N ARG A 76 -2.30 6.48 -5.10
CA ARG A 76 -0.88 6.25 -5.39
C ARG A 76 -0.19 7.60 -5.41
N PHE A 77 0.94 7.67 -4.72
CA PHE A 77 1.85 8.79 -4.76
C PHE A 77 3.21 8.35 -5.24
N SER A 78 3.85 9.19 -6.04
CA SER A 78 5.19 8.94 -6.54
C SER A 78 6.01 10.20 -6.75
N ASP A 79 7.32 10.10 -6.51
CA ASP A 79 8.31 11.09 -6.94
C ASP A 79 9.28 10.49 -7.98
N ASP A 80 8.76 9.66 -8.89
CA ASP A 80 9.56 9.17 -10.02
C ASP A 80 9.77 10.26 -11.09
N ASP A 81 10.44 9.88 -12.19
CA ASP A 81 10.81 10.79 -13.27
C ASP A 81 9.57 11.40 -13.97
N ASP A 82 8.44 10.68 -14.01
CA ASP A 82 7.18 11.16 -14.59
C ASP A 82 6.40 12.07 -13.62
N THR A 83 6.63 11.91 -12.32
CA THR A 83 5.87 12.60 -11.27
C THR A 83 6.74 13.35 -10.25
N PRO A 84 7.76 14.11 -10.66
CA PRO A 84 8.76 14.61 -9.73
C PRO A 84 8.14 15.54 -8.69
N VAL A 85 8.51 15.41 -7.43
CA VAL A 85 8.14 16.35 -6.35
C VAL A 85 6.64 16.27 -5.95
N GLN A 86 5.88 15.26 -6.37
CA GLN A 86 4.50 15.06 -5.94
C GLN A 86 4.36 14.98 -4.41
N SER A 87 5.35 14.39 -3.73
CA SER A 87 5.34 14.23 -2.27
C SER A 87 5.23 15.54 -1.51
N LYS A 88 5.76 16.65 -2.05
CA LYS A 88 5.67 17.97 -1.42
C LYS A 88 4.24 18.51 -1.38
N TYR A 89 3.38 18.04 -2.28
CA TYR A 89 1.99 18.46 -2.33
C TYR A 89 1.06 17.59 -1.49
N ILE A 90 1.50 16.39 -1.07
CA ILE A 90 0.67 15.50 -0.24
C ILE A 90 0.19 16.20 1.04
N PRO A 91 1.04 16.90 1.82
CA PRO A 91 0.58 17.64 2.98
C PRO A 91 -0.42 18.76 2.67
N ILE A 92 -0.37 19.32 1.45
CA ILE A 92 -1.25 20.41 1.01
C ILE A 92 -2.63 19.84 0.64
N TYR A 93 -2.65 18.75 -0.13
CA TYR A 93 -3.89 18.09 -0.52
C TYR A 93 -4.55 17.37 0.65
N PHE A 94 -3.74 16.71 1.48
CA PHE A 94 -4.17 15.89 2.61
C PHE A 94 -3.47 16.36 3.89
N PRO A 95 -3.96 17.44 4.52
CA PRO A 95 -3.48 17.87 5.84
C PRO A 95 -3.65 16.81 6.92
N SER A 96 -4.57 15.85 6.71
CA SER A 96 -4.68 14.61 7.48
C SER A 96 -5.35 13.53 6.62
N PHE A 97 -4.84 12.31 6.70
CA PHE A 97 -5.42 11.14 6.04
C PHE A 97 -6.74 10.67 6.69
N LEU A 98 -7.10 11.18 7.88
CA LEU A 98 -8.39 10.91 8.54
C LEU A 98 -9.61 11.23 7.66
N GLN A 99 -9.47 12.18 6.74
CA GLN A 99 -10.55 12.58 5.85
C GLN A 99 -10.86 11.53 4.77
N LEU A 100 -9.99 10.53 4.62
CA LEU A 100 -10.09 9.45 3.64
C LEU A 100 -10.59 8.17 4.33
N SER A 101 -11.73 8.26 5.02
CA SER A 101 -12.27 7.20 5.87
C SER A 101 -12.52 5.87 5.17
N HIS A 102 -12.67 5.89 3.84
CA HIS A 102 -12.93 4.71 3.01
C HIS A 102 -11.69 4.22 2.26
N LEU A 103 -10.51 4.80 2.51
CA LEU A 103 -9.27 4.41 1.84
C LEU A 103 -8.92 2.95 2.16
N ARG A 104 -8.82 2.13 1.11
CA ARG A 104 -8.50 0.70 1.16
C ARG A 104 -7.10 0.39 0.66
N ALA A 105 -6.59 1.13 -0.32
CA ALA A 105 -5.26 0.93 -0.85
C ALA A 105 -4.46 2.23 -0.86
N LEU A 106 -3.24 2.18 -0.34
CA LEU A 106 -2.32 3.31 -0.31
C LEU A 106 -0.95 2.87 -0.80
N SER A 107 -0.44 3.54 -1.82
CA SER A 107 0.84 3.22 -2.45
C SER A 107 1.76 4.43 -2.50
N PHE A 108 3.02 4.23 -2.12
CA PHE A 108 4.10 5.21 -2.20
C PHE A 108 5.24 4.64 -3.04
N TYR A 109 5.68 5.37 -4.07
CA TYR A 109 6.72 4.94 -5.00
C TYR A 109 7.81 6.01 -5.15
N CYS A 110 9.07 5.67 -4.88
CA CYS A 110 10.22 6.58 -5.01
C CYS A 110 10.13 7.86 -4.15
N ILE A 111 9.37 7.86 -3.04
CA ILE A 111 9.21 9.04 -2.19
C ILE A 111 10.51 9.35 -1.44
N ASN A 112 11.14 10.48 -1.78
CA ASN A 112 12.38 10.94 -1.15
C ASN A 112 12.13 12.01 -0.07
N SER A 113 11.06 11.82 0.72
CA SER A 113 10.68 12.73 1.81
C SER A 113 10.46 11.94 3.08
N SER A 114 11.53 11.82 3.86
CA SER A 114 11.52 11.08 5.10
C SER A 114 10.53 11.65 6.13
N ASN A 115 10.44 12.97 6.26
CA ASN A 115 9.49 13.64 7.15
C ASN A 115 8.03 13.30 6.80
N LEU A 116 7.73 13.17 5.51
CA LEU A 116 6.40 12.75 5.07
C LEU A 116 6.14 11.31 5.49
N MET A 117 7.09 10.40 5.27
CA MET A 117 6.94 8.98 5.63
C MET A 117 6.78 8.80 7.15
N GLU A 118 7.50 9.55 7.97
CA GLU A 118 7.35 9.55 9.44
C GLU A 118 5.96 10.01 9.87
N ARG A 119 5.48 11.11 9.29
CA ARG A 119 4.11 11.60 9.54
C ARG A 119 3.07 10.55 9.15
N LEU A 120 3.25 9.91 8.01
CA LEU A 120 2.35 8.87 7.51
C LEU A 120 2.29 7.66 8.44
N ILE A 121 3.41 7.20 8.97
CA ILE A 121 3.46 6.10 9.96
C ILE A 121 2.53 6.37 11.15
N ILE A 122 2.53 7.61 11.65
CA ILE A 122 1.68 8.01 12.77
C ILE A 122 0.19 8.02 12.37
N GLU A 123 -0.12 8.46 11.15
CA GLU A 123 -1.48 8.58 10.65
C GLU A 123 -2.09 7.26 10.14
N TRP A 124 -1.30 6.23 9.80
CA TRP A 124 -1.85 5.00 9.21
C TRP A 124 -2.83 4.26 10.13
N HIS A 125 -2.62 4.32 11.44
CA HIS A 125 -3.55 3.72 12.42
C HIS A 125 -4.93 4.37 12.39
N GLN A 126 -5.06 5.53 11.77
CA GLN A 126 -6.30 6.28 11.62
C GLN A 126 -7.06 5.92 10.34
N LEU A 127 -6.56 4.96 9.54
CA LEU A 127 -7.19 4.49 8.30
C LEU A 127 -7.89 3.14 8.54
N PRO A 128 -9.17 3.14 8.98
CA PRO A 128 -9.84 1.93 9.44
C PRO A 128 -10.11 0.91 8.33
N CYS A 129 -10.12 1.34 7.06
CA CYS A 129 -10.41 0.47 5.93
C CYS A 129 -9.17 0.02 5.16
N LEU A 130 -7.96 0.37 5.61
CA LEU A 130 -6.73 0.10 4.85
C LEU A 130 -6.43 -1.40 4.80
N THR A 131 -6.56 -1.99 3.61
CA THR A 131 -6.29 -3.40 3.35
C THR A 131 -5.04 -3.64 2.53
N THR A 132 -4.56 -2.62 1.81
CA THR A 132 -3.37 -2.71 0.95
C THR A 132 -2.44 -1.54 1.22
N LEU A 133 -1.19 -1.85 1.55
CA LEU A 133 -0.12 -0.86 1.73
C LEU A 133 1.06 -1.24 0.84
N SER A 134 1.51 -0.29 0.04
CA SER A 134 2.70 -0.43 -0.80
C SER A 134 3.68 0.70 -0.52
N ILE A 135 4.91 0.36 -0.17
CA ILE A 135 6.01 1.28 0.08
C ILE A 135 7.19 0.78 -0.74
N ILE A 136 7.48 1.47 -1.83
CA ILE A 136 8.48 1.04 -2.81
C ILE A 136 9.49 2.16 -3.04
N ASN A 137 10.78 1.86 -2.94
CA ASN A 137 11.90 2.79 -3.14
C ASN A 137 11.78 4.08 -2.31
N CYS A 138 11.19 4.01 -1.10
CA CYS A 138 10.96 5.17 -0.26
C CYS A 138 12.10 5.36 0.75
N ASN A 139 12.38 6.62 1.09
CA ASN A 139 13.43 6.99 2.02
C ASN A 139 12.85 7.36 3.39
N PHE A 140 13.39 6.78 4.47
CA PHE A 140 13.07 7.10 5.86
C PHE A 140 14.28 7.76 6.53
N THR A 141 14.08 8.55 7.59
CA THR A 141 15.25 9.06 8.33
C THR A 141 15.79 7.98 9.26
N MET A 142 17.05 8.17 9.66
CA MET A 142 17.69 7.40 10.73
C MET A 142 17.08 7.66 12.13
N LYS A 143 16.11 8.58 12.28
CA LYS A 143 15.49 8.89 13.58
C LYS A 143 14.46 7.85 14.01
N ILE A 144 13.74 7.28 13.06
CA ILE A 144 12.82 6.17 13.31
C ILE A 144 13.52 4.90 12.90
N ASP A 145 13.70 3.97 13.84
CA ASP A 145 14.29 2.69 13.52
C ASP A 145 13.37 1.86 12.62
N PHE A 146 13.96 1.01 11.78
CA PHE A 146 13.20 0.14 10.88
C PHE A 146 12.19 -0.73 11.64
N HIS A 147 12.55 -1.13 12.85
CA HIS A 147 11.71 -1.96 13.71
C HIS A 147 10.40 -1.27 14.11
N THR A 148 10.42 0.02 14.45
CA THR A 148 9.20 0.81 14.72
C THR A 148 8.31 0.90 13.49
N ILE A 149 8.90 1.07 12.30
CA ILE A 149 8.15 1.11 11.03
C ILE A 149 7.43 -0.22 10.80
N ILE A 150 8.17 -1.34 10.92
CA ILE A 150 7.61 -2.68 10.75
C ILE A 150 6.52 -2.97 11.80
N ASN A 151 6.72 -2.63 13.07
CA ASN A 151 5.69 -2.81 14.11
C ASN A 151 4.44 -1.95 13.87
N SER A 152 4.61 -0.72 13.37
CA SER A 152 3.48 0.12 12.98
C SER A 152 2.69 -0.50 11.83
N ILE A 153 3.36 -1.01 10.80
CA ILE A 153 2.69 -1.72 9.69
C ILE A 153 1.95 -2.98 10.21
N TRP A 154 2.58 -3.75 11.09
CA TRP A 154 2.00 -4.99 11.61
C TRP A 154 0.82 -4.78 12.56
N SER A 155 0.70 -3.59 13.16
CA SER A 155 -0.45 -3.23 14.00
C SER A 155 -1.66 -2.70 13.22
N LEU A 156 -1.61 -2.71 11.88
CA LEU A 156 -2.77 -2.37 11.04
C LEU A 156 -3.77 -3.54 10.98
N ASN A 157 -4.88 -3.37 11.72
CA ASN A 157 -5.89 -4.42 11.96
C ASN A 157 -6.56 -5.02 10.72
N HIS A 158 -6.56 -4.30 9.59
CA HIS A 158 -7.23 -4.74 8.36
C HIS A 158 -6.28 -4.93 7.18
N LEU A 159 -4.96 -4.75 7.39
CA LEU A 159 -3.98 -4.86 6.32
C LEU A 159 -3.84 -6.32 5.85
N VAL A 160 -4.25 -6.60 4.62
CA VAL A 160 -4.19 -7.95 4.01
C VAL A 160 -2.96 -8.09 3.12
N TYR A 161 -2.65 -7.05 2.35
CA TYR A 161 -1.55 -7.02 1.38
C TYR A 161 -0.51 -5.99 1.78
N CYS A 162 0.71 -6.44 2.00
CA CYS A 162 1.85 -5.61 2.37
C CYS A 162 2.97 -5.76 1.35
N TYR A 163 3.31 -4.67 0.66
CA TYR A 163 4.39 -4.60 -0.31
C TYR A 163 5.46 -3.63 0.17
N LEU A 164 6.62 -4.14 0.53
CA LEU A 164 7.74 -3.37 1.04
C LEU A 164 8.94 -3.62 0.14
N ASP A 165 9.36 -2.66 -0.67
CA ASP A 165 10.49 -2.87 -1.56
C ASP A 165 11.43 -1.66 -1.56
N GLY A 166 12.74 -1.87 -1.44
CA GLY A 166 13.73 -0.79 -1.49
C GLY A 166 13.50 0.30 -0.42
N ILE A 167 13.33 -0.08 0.84
CA ILE A 167 13.21 0.89 1.93
C ILE A 167 14.62 1.37 2.32
N TYR A 168 14.93 2.63 2.05
CA TYR A 168 16.25 3.23 2.30
C TYR A 168 16.29 4.05 3.61
N GLY A 169 17.49 4.26 4.14
CA GLY A 169 17.72 5.11 5.31
C GLY A 169 17.56 4.42 6.66
N THR A 170 17.48 3.09 6.68
CA THR A 170 17.49 2.26 7.90
C THR A 170 18.29 0.97 7.65
N SER A 171 18.30 0.03 8.61
CA SER A 171 18.95 -1.28 8.41
C SER A 171 18.48 -1.92 7.10
N THR A 172 19.42 -2.43 6.30
CA THR A 172 19.11 -3.13 5.04
C THR A 172 18.55 -4.52 5.26
N SER A 173 18.66 -5.04 6.50
CA SER A 173 18.15 -6.34 6.88
C SER A 173 16.72 -6.23 7.41
N PHE A 174 15.83 -7.12 6.94
CA PHE A 174 14.50 -7.26 7.52
C PHE A 174 14.59 -7.67 8.99
N ILE A 175 13.74 -7.09 9.82
CA ILE A 175 13.61 -7.43 11.24
C ILE A 175 12.19 -7.94 11.46
N ALA A 176 12.04 -9.09 12.10
CA ALA A 176 10.71 -9.59 12.43
C ALA A 176 10.05 -8.66 13.46
N PRO A 177 8.76 -8.33 13.24
CA PRO A 177 8.00 -7.51 14.18
C PRO A 177 7.94 -8.17 15.56
N ASP A 178 7.71 -7.38 16.59
CA ASP A 178 7.32 -7.85 17.93
C ASP A 178 5.80 -7.95 18.08
N VAL A 179 5.05 -7.25 17.21
CA VAL A 179 3.59 -7.25 17.19
C VAL A 179 3.07 -8.36 16.29
N THR A 180 2.03 -9.07 16.73
CA THR A 180 1.33 -10.06 15.91
C THR A 180 0.30 -9.39 15.01
N SER A 181 0.39 -9.62 13.70
CA SER A 181 -0.67 -9.26 12.75
C SER A 181 -1.56 -10.46 12.49
N LEU A 182 -2.87 -10.29 12.71
CA LEU A 182 -3.89 -11.29 12.40
C LEU A 182 -4.55 -11.06 11.03
N SER A 183 -4.13 -10.04 10.29
CA SER A 183 -4.76 -9.58 9.05
C SER A 183 -3.90 -9.87 7.81
N ILE A 184 -2.57 -9.74 7.93
CA ILE A 184 -1.65 -9.86 6.80
C ILE A 184 -1.66 -11.29 6.27
N GLN A 185 -1.98 -11.42 4.98
CA GLN A 185 -2.00 -12.70 4.26
C GLN A 185 -0.96 -12.74 3.14
N TYR A 186 -0.55 -11.59 2.62
CA TYR A 186 0.40 -11.48 1.52
C TYR A 186 1.49 -10.47 1.88
N LEU A 187 2.73 -10.95 1.92
CA LEU A 187 3.91 -10.13 2.19
C LEU A 187 4.88 -10.22 1.02
N PHE A 188 5.32 -9.06 0.54
CA PHE A 188 6.35 -8.92 -0.48
C PHE A 188 7.48 -8.05 0.05
N TYR A 189 8.71 -8.57 0.04
CA TYR A 189 9.93 -7.90 0.49
C TYR A 189 11.19 -8.33 -0.30
N GLN A 190 11.54 -7.63 -1.39
CA GLN A 190 12.51 -8.15 -2.37
C GLN A 190 13.90 -7.49 -2.35
N ARG A 191 14.01 -6.14 -2.34
CA ARG A 191 15.31 -5.44 -2.42
C ARG A 191 16.07 -5.31 -1.09
N GLY A 192 15.56 -5.91 -0.01
CA GLY A 192 16.31 -6.08 1.24
C GLY A 192 16.62 -7.55 1.49
N SER A 193 17.43 -7.83 2.51
CA SER A 193 17.76 -9.20 2.90
C SER A 193 17.07 -9.57 4.19
N MET A 194 16.39 -10.71 4.25
CA MET A 194 15.94 -11.30 5.51
C MET A 194 16.97 -12.31 5.98
N ASP A 195 17.40 -12.22 7.23
CA ASP A 195 18.19 -13.29 7.84
C ASP A 195 17.29 -14.52 8.03
N TRP A 196 17.83 -15.69 7.71
CA TRP A 196 17.17 -16.96 7.94
C TRP A 196 16.58 -17.10 9.35
N ASP A 197 17.31 -16.66 10.38
CA ASP A 197 16.89 -16.76 11.79
C ASP A 197 15.66 -15.88 12.12
N VAL A 198 15.33 -14.91 11.26
CA VAL A 198 14.18 -14.00 11.43
C VAL A 198 12.87 -14.63 10.99
N LEU A 199 12.92 -15.55 10.03
CA LEU A 199 11.75 -16.16 9.42
C LEU A 199 10.80 -16.87 10.42
N PRO A 200 11.26 -17.71 11.37
CA PRO A 200 10.36 -18.31 12.35
C PRO A 200 9.61 -17.27 13.19
N LYS A 201 10.28 -16.17 13.59
CA LYS A 201 9.65 -15.10 14.36
C LYS A 201 8.62 -14.35 13.51
N LEU A 202 8.92 -14.07 12.25
CA LEU A 202 7.97 -13.46 11.29
C LEU A 202 6.70 -14.31 11.16
N MET A 203 6.85 -15.63 11.01
CA MET A 203 5.74 -16.56 10.86
C MET A 203 4.89 -16.66 12.13
N LYS A 204 5.54 -16.71 13.30
CA LYS A 204 4.85 -16.67 14.60
C LYS A 204 4.00 -15.41 14.74
N ASN A 205 4.53 -14.27 14.30
CA ASN A 205 3.87 -12.97 14.42
C ASN A 205 2.98 -12.63 13.20
N THR A 206 2.85 -13.54 12.23
CA THR A 206 1.96 -13.40 11.08
C THR A 206 1.28 -14.74 10.78
N PRO A 207 0.48 -15.30 11.71
CA PRO A 207 0.00 -16.67 11.66
C PRO A 207 -0.89 -16.99 10.43
N TYR A 208 -1.49 -15.98 9.81
CA TYR A 208 -2.33 -16.13 8.61
C TYR A 208 -1.61 -15.82 7.30
N LEU A 209 -0.29 -15.71 7.30
CA LEU A 209 0.49 -15.46 6.09
C LEU A 209 0.37 -16.63 5.11
N ARG A 210 -0.23 -16.36 3.94
CA ARG A 210 -0.42 -17.35 2.87
C ARG A 210 0.63 -17.23 1.79
N SER A 211 1.11 -16.02 1.54
CA SER A 211 2.10 -15.74 0.49
C SER A 211 3.25 -14.93 1.04
N LEU A 212 4.47 -15.44 0.86
CA LEU A 212 5.70 -14.71 1.15
C LEU A 212 6.54 -14.63 -0.13
N ASN A 213 6.88 -13.41 -0.54
CA ASN A 213 7.88 -13.15 -1.55
C ASN A 213 9.05 -12.42 -0.92
N THR A 214 10.23 -13.04 -0.82
CA THR A 214 11.38 -12.37 -0.20
C THR A 214 12.75 -12.87 -0.65
N ASN A 215 13.80 -12.14 -0.30
CA ASN A 215 15.19 -12.57 -0.45
C ASN A 215 15.75 -12.98 0.92
N ILE A 216 16.12 -14.25 1.07
CA ILE A 216 16.63 -14.78 2.34
C ILE A 216 18.12 -15.07 2.20
N ILE A 217 18.89 -14.59 3.17
CA ILE A 217 20.31 -14.87 3.30
C ILE A 217 20.53 -15.68 4.58
N ASP A 218 21.24 -16.78 4.44
CA ASP A 218 21.60 -17.65 5.55
C ASP A 218 23.06 -17.35 5.97
N TYR A 219 23.19 -16.73 7.14
CA TYR A 219 24.49 -16.52 7.79
C TYR A 219 24.77 -17.56 8.88
N SER A 220 23.92 -18.58 9.04
CA SER A 220 24.05 -19.55 10.12
C SER A 220 25.32 -20.40 9.96
N GLU A 221 25.94 -20.71 11.09
CA GLU A 221 27.07 -21.63 11.10
C GLU A 221 26.61 -23.05 10.72
N PRO A 222 27.42 -23.82 9.98
CA PRO A 222 27.08 -25.19 9.61
C PRO A 222 26.84 -26.04 10.88
N GLY A 223 25.63 -26.55 11.06
CA GLY A 223 25.29 -27.51 12.13
C GLY A 223 24.31 -26.98 13.18
N LYS A 224 23.91 -25.70 13.12
CA LYS A 224 22.83 -25.17 13.95
C LYS A 224 21.50 -25.78 13.49
N GLU A 225 21.06 -26.84 14.17
CA GLU A 225 19.73 -27.40 13.94
C GLU A 225 18.67 -26.38 14.35
N LEU A 226 17.75 -26.13 13.42
CA LEU A 226 16.61 -25.26 13.64
C LEU A 226 15.59 -25.98 14.51
N SER A 227 15.75 -25.80 15.82
CA SER A 227 14.84 -26.36 16.81
C SER A 227 13.51 -25.60 16.79
N SER A 228 12.40 -26.34 16.64
CA SER A 228 11.00 -25.91 16.86
C SER A 228 10.35 -24.96 15.84
N TYR A 229 10.32 -25.34 14.56
CA TYR A 229 9.36 -24.73 13.65
C TYR A 229 7.95 -25.29 13.87
N THR A 230 6.97 -24.40 14.06
CA THR A 230 5.55 -24.73 13.88
C THR A 230 5.24 -24.84 12.39
N THR A 231 4.34 -25.74 12.00
CA THR A 231 3.86 -25.86 10.63
C THR A 231 3.34 -24.51 10.11
N PHE A 232 3.86 -24.07 8.96
CA PHE A 232 3.48 -22.79 8.37
C PHE A 232 2.19 -22.90 7.54
N THR A 233 1.40 -21.83 7.54
CA THR A 233 0.15 -21.69 6.75
C THR A 233 0.40 -21.22 5.31
N LEU A 234 1.67 -21.03 4.92
CA LEU A 234 2.06 -20.60 3.58
C LEU A 234 1.59 -21.56 2.50
N THR A 235 0.88 -21.03 1.51
CA THR A 235 0.49 -21.74 0.28
C THR A 235 1.26 -21.24 -0.94
N ARG A 236 1.96 -20.11 -0.83
CA ARG A 236 2.84 -19.56 -1.87
C ARG A 236 4.13 -19.05 -1.25
N LEU A 237 5.25 -19.50 -1.79
CA LEU A 237 6.56 -19.07 -1.37
C LEU A 237 7.39 -18.75 -2.62
N ASN A 238 7.76 -17.49 -2.78
CA ASN A 238 8.72 -17.07 -3.79
C ASN A 238 9.96 -16.54 -3.06
N VAL A 239 11.02 -17.33 -3.03
CA VAL A 239 12.23 -16.93 -2.31
C VAL A 239 13.44 -17.01 -3.22
N TYR A 240 14.18 -15.91 -3.26
CA TYR A 240 15.56 -15.93 -3.72
C TYR A 240 16.44 -16.25 -2.51
N MET A 241 17.10 -17.40 -2.51
CA MET A 241 17.93 -17.82 -1.37
C MET A 241 19.41 -17.78 -1.75
N ARG A 242 20.22 -17.19 -0.88
CA ARG A 242 21.67 -17.40 -0.86
C ARG A 242 22.00 -18.21 0.39
N VAL A 243 22.12 -19.53 0.22
CA VAL A 243 22.07 -20.49 1.32
C VAL A 243 23.27 -21.41 1.41
N THR A 244 23.56 -21.84 2.64
CA THR A 244 24.43 -22.98 2.94
C THR A 244 23.58 -24.28 3.06
N THR A 245 24.23 -25.45 3.17
CA THR A 245 23.60 -26.80 3.03
C THR A 245 22.46 -27.12 4.02
N ASN A 246 22.26 -26.36 5.10
CA ASN A 246 21.30 -26.68 6.17
C ASN A 246 19.84 -26.29 5.87
N THR A 247 19.59 -25.52 4.82
CA THR A 247 18.26 -24.99 4.48
C THR A 247 17.31 -25.97 3.79
N LEU A 248 17.79 -27.13 3.35
CA LEU A 248 16.91 -28.17 2.80
C LEU A 248 15.92 -28.72 3.84
N SER A 249 16.25 -28.63 5.12
CA SER A 249 15.38 -29.07 6.22
C SER A 249 14.11 -28.22 6.36
N PHE A 250 14.14 -26.97 5.90
CA PHE A 250 13.02 -26.03 5.97
C PHE A 250 11.78 -26.48 5.21
N TRP A 251 11.97 -27.09 4.04
CA TRP A 251 10.87 -27.55 3.19
C TRP A 251 9.97 -28.56 3.91
N LYS A 252 10.49 -29.29 4.91
CA LYS A 252 9.71 -30.20 5.75
C LYS A 252 8.65 -29.48 6.59
N TYR A 253 8.81 -28.18 6.84
CA TYR A 253 7.89 -27.36 7.64
C TYR A 253 6.89 -26.57 6.81
N LEU A 254 6.90 -26.76 5.48
CA LEU A 254 6.00 -26.13 4.52
C LEU A 254 5.10 -27.17 3.83
N PRO A 255 4.24 -27.88 4.58
CA PRO A 255 3.46 -28.99 4.04
C PRO A 255 2.45 -28.56 2.96
N ASN A 256 2.11 -27.28 2.89
CA ASN A 256 1.09 -26.72 1.99
C ASN A 256 1.67 -26.17 0.67
N LEU A 257 2.98 -26.27 0.45
CA LEU A 257 3.63 -25.93 -0.82
C LEU A 257 3.78 -27.21 -1.66
N SER A 258 2.73 -27.57 -2.40
CA SER A 258 2.71 -28.69 -3.35
C SER A 258 2.58 -28.20 -4.78
#